data_AF-A0A7S0MFE1-F1
#
_entry.id   AF-A0A7S0MFE1-F1
#
_cell.length_a   1.000
_cell.length_b   1.000
_cell.length_c   1.000
_cell.angle_alpha   90.00
_cell.angle_beta   90.00
_cell.angle_gamma   90.00
#
_symmetry.space_group_name_H-M   'P 1'
#
loop_
_entity.id
_entity.type
_entity.pdbx_description
1 polymer ?
#
loop_
_entity_poly.entity_id
_entity_poly.type
_entity_poly.pdbx_seq_one_letter_code
_entity_poly.pdbx_strand_id
1 'polypeptide(L)'
;MNPARKQIASGVLGPKKQEHSSNEPVNLWYGKRCSRDEKELKIASTRCRVAADSGRTLAGNDDPFCIYFAQGRCSAGYECRYQHRIPNEADERALTVTHDIFGRDRFGSDRGDMGGIGTFSRENRTLYAGRVPTDRQGRDLEEAARRQFGEFGAIDYVRVLQGRNCLFVKFRLRACAEFAREALMCQVRGRCCCRSAGGAEGCR
;
A
#
# COMPACT_ATOMS: atom_id res chain seq x y z
N MET A 1 14.44 -20.26 2.02
CA MET A 1 14.03 -18.86 2.26
C MET A 1 14.44 -18.46 3.66
N ASN A 2 15.08 -17.30 3.82
CA ASN A 2 15.43 -16.75 5.12
C ASN A 2 14.16 -16.33 5.88
N PRO A 3 14.17 -16.32 7.22
CA PRO A 3 13.05 -15.82 8.02
C PRO A 3 12.80 -14.33 7.74
N ALA A 4 11.53 -13.91 7.76
CA ALA A 4 11.18 -12.51 7.52
C ALA A 4 11.69 -11.60 8.65
N ARG A 5 12.26 -10.45 8.27
CA ARG A 5 12.80 -9.47 9.21
C ARG A 5 11.67 -8.67 9.89
N LYS A 6 11.87 -8.29 11.16
CA LYS A 6 11.03 -7.29 11.85
C LYS A 6 11.38 -5.89 11.31
N GLN A 7 10.40 -5.21 10.71
CA GLN A 7 10.61 -3.90 10.06
C GLN A 7 10.65 -2.75 11.06
N ILE A 8 9.86 -2.86 12.13
CA ILE A 8 9.84 -1.93 13.26
C ILE A 8 10.03 -2.68 14.57
N ALA A 9 10.47 -1.98 15.62
CA ALA A 9 10.56 -2.53 16.95
C ALA A 9 9.17 -2.97 17.47
N SER A 10 9.14 -4.08 18.20
CA SER A 10 7.92 -4.61 18.81
C SER A 10 7.39 -3.61 19.85
N GLY A 11 6.29 -2.92 19.53
CA GLY A 11 5.68 -1.89 20.38
C GLY A 11 4.98 -0.76 19.60
N VAL A 12 5.40 -0.51 18.36
CA VAL A 12 4.95 0.67 17.57
C VAL A 12 3.82 0.29 16.56
N LEU A 13 2.78 -0.43 17.00
CA LEU A 13 1.68 -0.96 16.15
C LEU A 13 2.09 -2.12 15.23
N GLY A 14 1.96 -3.35 15.73
CA GLY A 14 2.04 -4.56 14.91
C GLY A 14 0.68 -5.01 14.36
N PRO A 15 0.67 -5.93 13.38
CA PRO A 15 -0.56 -6.66 13.01
C PRO A 15 -1.05 -7.47 14.21
N LYS A 16 -2.10 -6.99 14.88
CA LYS A 16 -2.93 -7.82 15.74
C LYS A 16 -4.14 -8.24 14.92
N LYS A 17 -4.44 -9.53 14.85
CA LYS A 17 -5.74 -9.99 14.32
C LYS A 17 -6.79 -9.39 15.27
N GLN A 18 -7.56 -8.40 14.81
CA GLN A 18 -8.63 -7.83 15.65
C GLN A 18 -9.68 -8.92 15.85
N GLU A 19 -9.84 -9.36 17.09
CA GLU A 19 -11.08 -10.03 17.50
C GLU A 19 -12.15 -8.95 17.54
N HIS A 20 -13.18 -9.09 16.70
CA HIS A 20 -14.33 -8.18 16.73
C HIS A 20 -15.08 -8.41 18.05
N SER A 21 -14.73 -7.65 19.09
CA SER A 21 -15.57 -7.50 20.27
C SER A 21 -16.82 -6.72 19.86
N SER A 22 -17.92 -7.46 19.71
CA SER A 22 -19.23 -7.01 19.22
C SER A 22 -19.99 -6.13 20.22
N ASN A 23 -19.34 -5.22 20.94
CA ASN A 23 -19.98 -4.50 22.03
C ASN A 23 -19.59 -3.02 22.18
N GLU A 24 -19.32 -2.32 21.07
CA GLU A 24 -19.33 -0.85 21.07
C GLU A 24 -20.67 -0.33 20.51
N PRO A 25 -21.39 0.55 21.24
CA PRO A 25 -22.71 1.02 20.80
C PRO A 25 -22.57 1.91 19.57
N VAL A 26 -23.23 1.49 18.48
CA VAL A 26 -23.28 2.23 17.22
C VAL A 26 -24.47 3.19 17.25
N ASN A 27 -24.26 4.44 16.84
CA ASN A 27 -25.30 5.47 16.83
C ASN A 27 -26.34 5.17 15.71
N LEU A 28 -27.61 4.98 16.06
CA LEU A 28 -28.63 4.35 15.20
C LEU A 28 -29.08 5.18 13.98
N TRP A 29 -28.88 6.50 13.95
CA TRP A 29 -29.49 7.35 12.92
C TRP A 29 -28.52 7.96 11.90
N TYR A 30 -27.30 8.29 12.32
CA TYR A 30 -26.22 8.71 11.43
C TYR A 30 -24.92 8.13 11.98
N GLY A 31 -24.53 6.95 11.50
CA GLY A 31 -23.37 6.18 11.93
C GLY A 31 -22.01 6.79 11.58
N LYS A 32 -21.86 8.12 11.57
CA LYS A 32 -20.61 8.88 11.61
C LYS A 32 -20.90 10.38 11.70
N ARG A 33 -20.13 11.09 12.54
CA ARG A 33 -20.02 12.56 12.43
C ARG A 33 -19.54 12.89 11.01
N CYS A 34 -20.29 13.74 10.31
CA CYS A 34 -19.81 14.47 9.15
C CYS A 34 -18.68 15.39 9.59
N SER A 35 -17.45 14.89 9.61
CA SER A 35 -16.29 15.77 9.44
C SER A 35 -15.87 15.67 7.99
N ARG A 36 -16.19 16.70 7.23
CA ARG A 36 -15.59 16.97 5.92
C ARG A 36 -14.18 17.50 6.16
N ASP A 37 -13.35 16.72 6.85
CA ASP A 37 -11.92 16.95 6.83
C ASP A 37 -11.40 16.29 5.56
N GLU A 38 -10.93 17.14 4.64
CA GLU A 38 -10.02 16.71 3.60
C GLU A 38 -8.81 16.10 4.33
N LYS A 39 -8.86 14.79 4.59
CA LYS A 39 -7.84 14.09 5.36
C LYS A 39 -6.53 14.29 4.64
N GLU A 40 -5.71 15.21 5.12
CA GLU A 40 -4.34 15.35 4.69
C GLU A 40 -3.72 13.95 4.75
N LEU A 41 -3.31 13.45 3.59
CA LEU A 41 -2.69 12.15 3.47
C LEU A 41 -1.39 12.20 4.27
N LYS A 42 -1.43 11.67 5.49
CA LYS A 42 -0.26 11.60 6.37
C LYS A 42 0.81 10.81 5.64
N ILE A 43 1.95 11.46 5.44
CA ILE A 43 3.14 10.86 4.86
C ILE A 43 3.50 9.58 5.62
N ALA A 44 3.74 8.50 4.87
CA ALA A 44 4.17 7.24 5.44
C ALA A 44 5.55 7.40 6.09
N SER A 45 5.68 6.90 7.33
CA SER A 45 6.92 6.98 8.11
C SER A 45 7.98 5.97 7.66
N THR A 46 7.56 4.89 6.99
CA THR A 46 8.41 3.74 6.63
C THR A 46 8.03 3.23 5.25
N ARG A 47 8.97 2.55 4.56
CA ARG A 47 8.78 1.92 3.24
C ARG A 47 9.26 0.48 3.30
N CYS A 48 8.50 -0.45 2.71
CA CYS A 48 8.91 -1.84 2.58
C CYS A 48 10.14 -1.98 1.68
N ARG A 49 11.16 -2.70 2.15
CA ARG A 49 12.35 -3.08 1.37
C ARG A 49 12.24 -4.56 1.01
N VAL A 50 11.65 -4.84 -0.14
CA VAL A 50 11.30 -6.20 -0.57
C VAL A 50 12.45 -7.20 -0.41
N ALA A 51 13.66 -6.86 -0.88
CA ALA A 51 14.82 -7.75 -0.81
C ALA A 51 15.30 -8.07 0.62
N ALA A 52 15.08 -7.18 1.59
CA ALA A 52 15.57 -7.33 2.96
C ALA A 52 14.48 -7.81 3.94
N ASP A 53 13.23 -7.44 3.68
CA ASP A 53 12.11 -7.69 4.58
C ASP A 53 11.34 -8.96 4.22
N SER A 54 11.40 -9.39 2.95
CA SER A 54 10.73 -10.61 2.51
C SER A 54 11.38 -11.84 3.11
N GLY A 55 10.54 -12.83 3.42
CA GLY A 55 11.02 -14.06 4.03
C GLY A 55 9.90 -14.98 4.49
N ARG A 56 10.30 -16.10 5.07
CA ARG A 56 9.36 -17.08 5.64
C ARG A 56 8.69 -16.50 6.88
N THR A 57 7.39 -16.72 7.02
CA THR A 57 6.59 -16.39 8.20
C THR A 57 5.86 -17.62 8.72
N LEU A 58 4.99 -17.48 9.73
CA LEU A 58 4.11 -18.55 10.22
C LEU A 58 2.85 -18.76 9.37
N ALA A 59 2.67 -17.95 8.33
CA ALA A 59 1.56 -18.08 7.39
C ALA A 59 1.66 -19.38 6.57
N GLY A 60 0.52 -20.03 6.36
CA GLY A 60 0.33 -21.08 5.37
C GLY A 60 0.33 -20.53 3.94
N ASN A 61 0.22 -21.44 2.97
CA ASN A 61 0.24 -21.09 1.55
C ASN A 61 -0.99 -20.29 1.12
N ASP A 62 -2.15 -20.56 1.72
CA ASP A 62 -3.44 -19.93 1.39
C ASP A 62 -3.75 -18.71 2.27
N ASP A 63 -2.88 -18.38 3.23
CA ASP A 63 -3.09 -17.24 4.10
C ASP A 63 -2.89 -15.91 3.34
N PRO A 64 -3.60 -14.84 3.69
CA PRO A 64 -3.46 -13.56 3.01
C PRO A 64 -2.11 -12.89 3.26
N PHE A 65 -1.81 -11.89 2.43
CA PHE A 65 -0.60 -11.09 2.56
C PHE A 65 -0.69 -10.10 3.72
N CYS A 66 0.46 -9.72 4.27
CA CYS A 66 0.48 -8.75 5.37
C CYS A 66 0.44 -7.31 4.84
N ILE A 67 -0.61 -6.56 5.16
CA ILE A 67 -0.70 -5.13 4.81
C ILE A 67 0.40 -4.30 5.50
N TYR A 68 0.77 -4.66 6.73
CA TYR A 68 1.81 -3.98 7.48
C TYR A 68 3.20 -4.22 6.86
N PHE A 69 3.40 -5.41 6.29
CA PHE A 69 4.61 -5.72 5.51
C PHE A 69 4.68 -4.86 4.24
N ALA A 70 3.59 -4.77 3.47
CA ALA A 70 3.51 -3.92 2.29
C ALA A 70 3.85 -2.46 2.64
N GLN A 71 3.33 -1.97 3.77
CA GLN A 71 3.56 -0.61 4.25
C GLN A 71 4.92 -0.39 4.94
N GLY A 72 5.74 -1.43 5.15
CA GLY A 72 7.07 -1.27 5.76
C GLY A 72 7.09 -1.20 7.30
N ARG A 73 6.02 -1.63 7.97
CA ARG A 73 5.80 -1.43 9.42
C ARG A 73 5.38 -2.70 10.16
N CYS A 74 5.69 -3.89 9.64
CA CYS A 74 5.40 -5.13 10.36
C CYS A 74 6.38 -5.34 11.51
N SER A 75 5.87 -5.42 12.74
CA SER A 75 6.67 -5.69 13.95
C SER A 75 6.85 -7.18 14.25
N ALA A 76 6.12 -8.06 13.56
CA ALA A 76 6.09 -9.50 13.85
C ALA A 76 7.23 -10.27 13.15
N GLY A 77 7.66 -9.83 11.95
CA GLY A 77 8.70 -10.53 11.18
C GLY A 77 8.31 -11.99 10.93
N TYR A 78 9.20 -12.93 11.27
CA TYR A 78 8.95 -14.38 11.16
C TYR A 78 7.67 -14.85 11.86
N GLU A 79 7.30 -14.23 12.98
CA GLU A 79 6.13 -14.62 13.77
C GLU A 79 4.80 -14.12 13.16
N CYS A 80 4.84 -13.45 12.01
CA CYS A 80 3.63 -13.00 11.35
C CYS A 80 2.80 -14.18 10.84
N ARG A 81 1.48 -14.11 11.03
CA ARG A 81 0.51 -15.08 10.48
C ARG A 81 0.06 -14.75 9.06
N TYR A 82 0.69 -13.76 8.44
CA TYR A 82 0.41 -13.31 7.08
C TYR A 82 1.68 -13.42 6.24
N GLN A 83 1.53 -13.51 4.93
CA GLN A 83 2.66 -13.75 4.03
C GLN A 83 3.52 -12.48 3.84
N HIS A 84 4.85 -12.64 3.91
CA HIS A 84 5.85 -11.57 3.69
C HIS A 84 6.67 -11.84 2.42
N ARG A 85 6.03 -11.77 1.26
CA ARG A 85 6.68 -11.88 -0.04
C ARG A 85 5.89 -11.12 -1.09
N ILE A 86 6.47 -10.97 -2.28
CA ILE A 86 5.74 -10.42 -3.42
C ILE A 86 4.81 -11.50 -4.01
N PRO A 87 3.56 -11.15 -4.36
CA PRO A 87 2.65 -12.10 -5.00
C PRO A 87 3.20 -12.61 -6.33
N ASN A 88 2.96 -13.90 -6.61
CA ASN A 88 3.33 -14.55 -7.86
C ASN A 88 2.08 -14.99 -8.66
N GLU A 89 2.29 -15.66 -9.79
CA GLU A 89 1.17 -16.13 -10.63
C GLU A 89 0.31 -17.22 -9.96
N ALA A 90 0.84 -17.98 -9.01
CA ALA A 90 0.04 -18.96 -8.26
C ALA A 90 -0.91 -18.25 -7.29
N ASP A 91 -0.44 -17.18 -6.63
CA ASP A 91 -1.27 -16.36 -5.75
C ASP A 91 -2.39 -15.66 -6.53
N GLU A 92 -2.11 -15.17 -7.74
CA GLU A 92 -3.12 -14.59 -8.63
C GLU A 92 -4.24 -15.61 -8.96
N ARG A 93 -3.87 -16.86 -9.23
CA ARG A 93 -4.85 -17.93 -9.53
C ARG A 93 -5.68 -18.34 -8.31
N ALA A 94 -5.10 -18.26 -7.12
CA ALA A 94 -5.80 -18.54 -5.87
C ALA A 94 -6.71 -17.37 -5.44
N LEU A 95 -6.50 -16.16 -5.97
CA LEU A 95 -7.22 -14.97 -5.58
C LEU A 95 -8.68 -15.02 -6.05
N THR A 96 -9.61 -14.87 -5.09
CA THR A 96 -11.03 -14.75 -5.41
C THR A 96 -11.39 -13.34 -5.90
N VAL A 97 -12.48 -13.22 -6.65
CA VAL A 97 -12.94 -11.92 -7.17
C VAL A 97 -13.48 -11.03 -6.05
N THR A 98 -13.99 -11.63 -4.97
CA THR A 98 -14.65 -10.96 -3.84
C THR A 98 -13.69 -10.39 -2.81
N HIS A 99 -12.48 -10.94 -2.68
CA HIS A 99 -11.49 -10.47 -1.71
C HIS A 99 -10.27 -9.85 -2.40
N ASP A 100 -9.56 -9.00 -1.68
CA ASP A 100 -8.23 -8.53 -2.07
C ASP A 100 -7.14 -9.48 -1.55
N ILE A 101 -5.89 -9.25 -1.98
CA ILE A 101 -4.74 -10.08 -1.54
C ILE A 101 -4.46 -10.06 -0.02
N PHE A 102 -4.98 -9.07 0.69
CA PHE A 102 -4.85 -8.90 2.13
C PHE A 102 -6.02 -9.54 2.89
N GLY A 103 -6.96 -10.17 2.18
CA GLY A 103 -8.14 -10.82 2.76
C GLY A 103 -9.27 -9.87 3.12
N ARG A 104 -9.30 -8.65 2.55
CA ARG A 104 -10.38 -7.68 2.76
C ARG A 104 -11.46 -7.82 1.68
N ASP A 105 -12.71 -7.63 2.07
CA ASP A 105 -13.84 -7.67 1.13
C ASP A 105 -13.82 -6.49 0.14
N ARG A 106 -14.07 -6.78 -1.13
CA ARG A 106 -14.27 -5.79 -2.19
C ARG A 106 -15.72 -5.32 -2.20
N PHE A 107 -15.92 -4.09 -2.68
CA PHE A 107 -17.24 -3.47 -2.74
C PHE A 107 -17.93 -3.75 -4.08
N GLY A 108 -19.25 -3.59 -4.13
CA GLY A 108 -20.05 -3.77 -5.36
C GLY A 108 -19.98 -2.63 -6.36
N SER A 109 -19.63 -1.43 -5.93
CA SER A 109 -19.45 -0.26 -6.79
C SER A 109 -18.21 0.52 -6.39
N ASP A 110 -17.58 1.16 -7.37
CA ASP A 110 -16.39 1.98 -7.14
C ASP A 110 -16.80 3.23 -6.38
N ARG A 111 -15.94 3.70 -5.47
CA ARG A 111 -16.16 4.98 -4.80
C ARG A 111 -15.89 6.10 -5.80
N GLY A 112 -16.60 7.23 -5.67
CA GLY A 112 -16.45 8.37 -6.58
C GLY A 112 -15.04 9.01 -6.57
N ASP A 113 -14.24 8.76 -5.55
CA ASP A 113 -12.83 9.16 -5.45
C ASP A 113 -11.85 8.14 -6.06
N MET A 114 -12.36 7.03 -6.61
CA MET A 114 -11.59 5.86 -7.07
C MET A 114 -10.61 5.32 -5.99
N GLY A 115 -10.90 5.63 -4.73
CA GLY A 115 -10.17 5.18 -3.55
C GLY A 115 -10.74 3.89 -2.95
N GLY A 116 -10.10 3.36 -1.91
CA GLY A 116 -10.49 2.09 -1.28
C GLY A 116 -10.24 0.85 -2.14
N ILE A 117 -10.61 -0.34 -1.67
CA ILE A 117 -10.14 -1.66 -2.15
C ILE A 117 -10.56 -2.00 -3.60
N GLY A 118 -11.45 -1.19 -4.20
CA GLY A 118 -11.96 -1.37 -5.56
C GLY A 118 -13.14 -2.34 -5.61
N THR A 119 -13.62 -2.60 -6.83
CA THR A 119 -14.90 -3.28 -7.04
C THR A 119 -14.78 -4.68 -7.61
N PHE A 120 -15.58 -5.63 -7.11
CA PHE A 120 -15.54 -7.02 -7.60
C PHE A 120 -15.97 -7.17 -9.07
N SER A 121 -16.78 -6.27 -9.62
CA SER A 121 -17.23 -6.33 -11.01
C SER A 121 -16.12 -6.09 -12.05
N ARG A 122 -15.00 -5.46 -11.65
CA ARG A 122 -13.89 -5.14 -12.55
C ARG A 122 -12.55 -5.50 -11.91
N GLU A 123 -11.74 -6.23 -12.66
CA GLU A 123 -10.34 -6.41 -12.34
C GLU A 123 -9.55 -5.20 -12.85
N ASN A 124 -9.04 -4.41 -11.91
CA ASN A 124 -8.16 -3.29 -12.26
C ASN A 124 -6.72 -3.63 -11.92
N ARG A 125 -5.87 -3.61 -12.95
CA ARG A 125 -4.41 -3.83 -12.83
C ARG A 125 -3.61 -2.54 -13.02
N THR A 126 -4.31 -1.42 -13.22
CA THR A 126 -3.71 -0.11 -13.49
C THR A 126 -3.85 0.79 -12.27
N LEU A 127 -2.72 1.29 -11.80
CA LEU A 127 -2.63 2.23 -10.70
C LEU A 127 -2.49 3.66 -11.23
N TYR A 128 -3.22 4.56 -10.59
CA TYR A 128 -3.09 6.00 -10.78
C TYR A 128 -2.22 6.58 -9.65
N ALA A 129 -1.18 7.31 -10.03
CA ALA A 129 -0.37 8.10 -9.12
C ALA A 129 -0.43 9.58 -9.52
N GLY A 130 -1.08 10.39 -8.70
CA GLY A 130 -1.20 11.84 -8.91
C GLY A 130 -0.17 12.64 -8.11
N ARG A 131 -0.16 13.97 -8.33
CA ARG A 131 0.73 14.94 -7.66
C ARG A 131 2.22 14.61 -7.87
N VAL A 132 2.56 14.13 -9.06
CA VAL A 132 3.96 13.88 -9.44
C VAL A 132 4.65 15.22 -9.69
N PRO A 133 5.84 15.49 -9.10
CA PRO A 133 6.52 16.76 -9.27
C PRO A 133 6.88 17.00 -10.74
N THR A 134 6.53 18.19 -11.25
CA THR A 134 6.76 18.63 -12.64
C THR A 134 8.22 19.02 -12.92
N ASP A 135 9.04 19.14 -11.88
CA ASP A 135 10.43 19.62 -11.94
C ASP A 135 11.39 18.70 -12.72
N ARG A 136 10.98 17.46 -13.04
CA ARG A 136 11.80 16.50 -13.79
C ARG A 136 11.24 16.25 -15.18
N GLN A 137 12.14 16.03 -16.14
CA GLN A 137 11.75 15.60 -17.48
C GLN A 137 10.96 14.27 -17.40
N GLY A 138 9.97 14.12 -18.29
CA GLY A 138 9.03 12.99 -18.24
C GLY A 138 9.71 11.62 -18.33
N ARG A 139 10.85 11.54 -19.05
CA ARG A 139 11.64 10.31 -19.18
C ARG A 139 12.25 9.85 -17.86
N ASP A 140 12.77 10.79 -17.06
CA ASP A 140 13.37 10.49 -15.75
C ASP A 140 12.31 10.03 -14.73
N LEU A 141 11.09 10.58 -14.84
CA LEU A 141 9.96 10.17 -14.01
C LEU A 141 9.50 8.75 -14.34
N GLU A 142 9.41 8.42 -15.63
CA GLU A 142 9.05 7.08 -16.10
C GLU A 142 10.05 6.04 -15.64
N GLU A 143 11.35 6.30 -15.80
CA GLU A 143 12.41 5.38 -15.37
C GLU A 143 12.39 5.18 -13.85
N ALA A 144 12.27 6.27 -13.08
CA ALA A 144 12.21 6.17 -11.63
C ALA A 144 10.93 5.46 -11.16
N ALA A 145 9.79 5.65 -11.83
CA ALA A 145 8.59 4.88 -11.56
C ALA A 145 8.83 3.40 -11.85
N ARG A 146 9.41 3.04 -13.00
CA ARG A 146 9.74 1.63 -13.32
C ARG A 146 10.65 1.01 -12.27
N ARG A 147 11.65 1.73 -11.77
CA ARG A 147 12.53 1.26 -10.70
C ARG A 147 11.77 0.98 -9.40
N GLN A 148 10.89 1.90 -8.97
CA GLN A 148 10.16 1.76 -7.71
C GLN A 148 9.03 0.72 -7.77
N PHE A 149 8.19 0.78 -8.80
CA PHE A 149 7.08 -0.15 -8.98
C PHE A 149 7.57 -1.54 -9.37
N GLY A 150 8.73 -1.63 -10.05
CA GLY A 150 9.31 -2.90 -10.48
C GLY A 150 9.80 -3.79 -9.35
N GLU A 151 10.07 -3.22 -8.17
CA GLU A 151 10.38 -3.99 -6.95
C GLU A 151 9.19 -4.86 -6.48
N PHE A 152 7.96 -4.49 -6.86
CA PHE A 152 6.73 -5.13 -6.38
C PHE A 152 6.09 -6.09 -7.39
N GLY A 153 6.59 -6.16 -8.63
CA GLY A 153 6.07 -7.07 -9.64
C GLY A 153 6.37 -6.65 -11.07
N ALA A 154 6.01 -7.53 -12.02
CA ALA A 154 6.17 -7.27 -13.44
C ALA A 154 5.19 -6.18 -13.94
N ILE A 155 5.76 -5.16 -14.58
CA ILE A 155 5.03 -4.02 -15.14
C ILE A 155 4.84 -4.24 -16.64
N ASP A 156 3.63 -4.03 -17.14
CA ASP A 156 3.33 -4.04 -18.58
C ASP A 156 3.78 -2.73 -19.23
N TYR A 157 3.29 -1.59 -18.71
CA TYR A 157 3.71 -0.27 -19.18
C TYR A 157 3.56 0.79 -18.10
N VAL A 158 4.30 1.88 -18.29
CA VAL A 158 4.24 3.10 -17.48
C VAL A 158 3.97 4.25 -18.43
N ARG A 159 2.97 5.09 -18.12
CA ARG A 159 2.62 6.26 -18.92
C ARG A 159 2.59 7.49 -18.02
N VAL A 160 3.47 8.45 -18.32
CA VAL A 160 3.51 9.76 -17.65
C VAL A 160 2.71 10.77 -18.47
N LEU A 161 1.79 11.49 -17.84
CA LEU A 161 1.10 12.63 -18.43
C LEU A 161 1.56 13.91 -17.73
N GLN A 162 2.58 14.56 -18.28
CA GLN A 162 3.17 15.77 -17.70
C GLN A 162 2.15 16.91 -17.56
N GLY A 163 1.27 17.12 -18.55
CA GLY A 163 0.26 18.17 -18.50
C GLY A 163 -0.78 18.04 -17.38
N ARG A 164 -0.90 16.85 -16.76
CA ARG A 164 -1.82 16.59 -15.64
C ARG A 164 -1.09 16.17 -14.36
N ASN A 165 0.25 16.19 -14.35
CA ASN A 165 1.08 15.76 -13.23
C ASN A 165 0.68 14.38 -12.67
N CYS A 166 0.35 13.46 -13.58
CA CYS A 166 -0.12 12.13 -13.23
C CYS A 166 0.60 11.02 -13.99
N LEU A 167 0.61 9.86 -13.37
CA LEU A 167 1.27 8.66 -13.84
C LEU A 167 0.27 7.50 -13.79
N PHE A 168 0.30 6.68 -14.85
CA PHE A 168 -0.42 5.42 -14.92
C PHE A 168 0.58 4.28 -15.00
N VAL A 169 0.46 3.31 -14.09
CA VAL A 169 1.30 2.11 -14.06
C VAL A 169 0.40 0.90 -14.18
N LYS A 170 0.59 0.08 -15.22
CA LYS A 170 -0.15 -1.17 -15.39
C LYS A 170 0.73 -2.35 -15.01
N PHE A 171 0.27 -3.18 -14.09
CA PHE A 171 0.90 -4.44 -13.73
C PHE A 171 0.34 -5.60 -14.54
N ARG A 172 1.14 -6.66 -14.67
CA ARG A 172 0.73 -7.92 -15.29
C ARG A 172 -0.31 -8.65 -14.43
N LEU A 173 -0.08 -8.69 -13.12
CA LEU A 173 -0.93 -9.37 -12.13
C LEU A 173 -1.74 -8.35 -11.31
N ARG A 174 -3.00 -8.67 -11.01
CA ARG A 174 -3.86 -7.85 -10.14
C ARG A 174 -3.32 -7.84 -8.72
N ALA A 175 -2.85 -8.98 -8.23
CA ALA A 175 -2.27 -9.12 -6.91
C ALA A 175 -1.09 -8.17 -6.69
N CYS A 176 -0.18 -8.08 -7.66
CA CYS A 176 0.94 -7.11 -7.59
C CYS A 176 0.44 -5.66 -7.59
N ALA A 177 -0.61 -5.33 -8.33
CA ALA A 177 -1.18 -3.98 -8.35
C ALA A 177 -1.78 -3.59 -7.00
N GLU A 178 -2.57 -4.48 -6.39
CA GLU A 178 -3.14 -4.27 -5.05
C GLU A 178 -2.03 -4.13 -3.99
N PHE A 179 -0.98 -4.96 -4.08
CA PHE A 179 0.17 -4.89 -3.18
C PHE A 179 0.94 -3.58 -3.32
N ALA A 180 1.31 -3.22 -4.55
CA ALA A 180 2.09 -2.02 -4.85
C ALA A 180 1.35 -0.75 -4.44
N ARG A 181 0.02 -0.74 -4.58
CA ARG A 181 -0.81 0.38 -4.14
C ARG A 181 -0.68 0.62 -2.65
N GLU A 182 -0.89 -0.40 -1.81
CA GLU A 182 -0.80 -0.24 -0.35
C GLU A 182 0.64 0.06 0.09
N ALA A 183 1.64 -0.47 -0.60
CA ALA A 183 3.04 -0.22 -0.31
C ALA A 183 3.48 1.22 -0.61
N LEU A 184 2.95 1.80 -1.70
CA LEU A 184 3.32 3.13 -2.18
C LEU A 184 2.32 4.22 -1.76
N MET A 185 1.22 3.86 -1.12
CA MET A 185 0.26 4.81 -0.58
C MET A 185 0.95 5.72 0.45
N CYS A 186 0.84 7.04 0.23
CA CYS A 186 1.45 8.08 1.07
C CYS A 186 2.99 8.04 1.18
N GLN A 187 3.70 7.31 0.31
CA GLN A 187 5.17 7.34 0.29
C GLN A 187 5.67 8.66 -0.32
N VAL A 188 6.62 9.34 0.34
CA VAL A 188 7.28 10.51 -0.26
C VAL A 188 8.38 10.06 -1.19
N ARG A 189 8.46 10.66 -2.38
CA ARG A 189 9.67 10.60 -3.20
C ARG A 189 10.62 11.72 -2.78
N GLY A 190 11.62 11.36 -1.96
CA GLY A 190 12.86 12.13 -1.83
C GLY A 190 12.90 13.13 -0.67
N ARG A 191 13.96 12.98 0.12
CA ARG A 191 14.43 13.77 1.28
C ARG A 191 13.59 13.68 2.56
N CYS A 192 14.18 12.93 3.49
CA CYS A 192 14.25 13.28 4.89
C CYS A 192 14.31 14.81 5.06
N CYS A 193 13.29 15.38 5.68
CA CYS A 193 13.37 16.54 6.56
C CYS A 193 12.15 16.42 7.46
N CYS A 194 12.36 16.10 8.73
CA CYS A 194 11.56 16.62 9.81
C CYS A 194 10.98 18.01 9.45
N ARG A 195 9.69 18.07 9.16
CA ARG A 195 8.89 19.23 9.53
C ARG A 195 7.80 18.72 10.46
N SER A 196 8.26 18.28 11.62
CA SER A 196 7.52 18.50 12.85
C SER A 196 7.21 19.99 12.90
N ALA A 197 5.94 20.35 13.06
CA ALA A 197 5.56 21.69 13.42
C ALA A 197 6.29 22.09 14.72
N GLY A 198 7.03 23.19 14.69
CA GLY A 198 7.63 23.81 15.88
C GLY A 198 8.94 24.52 15.60
N GLY A 199 8.92 25.85 15.66
CA GLY A 199 10.12 26.67 15.88
C GLY A 199 10.78 27.21 14.61
N ALA A 200 10.68 28.52 14.43
CA ALA A 200 11.62 29.29 13.63
C ALA A 200 13.03 29.16 14.22
N GLU A 201 14.05 29.01 13.37
CA GLU A 201 15.31 29.78 13.41
C GLU A 201 16.29 29.32 12.31
N GLY A 202 16.67 30.30 11.48
CA GLY A 202 17.95 30.47 10.79
C GLY A 202 18.65 29.29 10.10
N CYS A 203 18.67 29.31 8.76
CA CYS A 203 19.78 28.75 8.00
C CYS A 203 20.23 29.80 6.96
N ARG A 204 21.43 30.36 7.17
CA ARG A 204 22.23 31.05 6.16
C ARG A 204 22.96 30.00 5.33
#